data_AF-A0A962UI71-F1
#
_entry.id   AF-A0A962UI71-F1
#
_cell.length_a   1.000
_cell.length_b   1.000
_cell.length_c   1.000
_cell.angle_alpha   90.00
_cell.angle_beta   90.00
_cell.angle_gamma   90.00
#
_symmetry.space_group_name_H-M   'P 1'
#
loop_
_entity.id
_entity.type
_entity.pdbx_description
1 polymer ?
#
loop_
_entity_poly.entity_id
_entity_poly.type
_entity_poly.pdbx_seq_one_letter_code
_entity_poly.pdbx_strand_id
1 'polypeptide(L)'
;VGIRPNTELAEKMRLHVNRGVVVSDTLQTVTDARIYAVGECAAHRGIAYGLVAPLFEQGKVLATHLAEFGIGRYTGSQTSTKLKVTGIDLFSAGDFMGGDGTEEIVMSDPFGGVYKKLVIKDDKLVGACLYGDTVDGSWYFKLLREGRKVHDIRDKLMFGESNMGDAGHAGQNKAAAMADSDEVCGCNGVTKGTICKA
;
A
#
# COMPACT_ATOMS: atom_id res chain seq x y z
N VAL A 1 -3.44 9.43 19.58
CA VAL A 1 -4.83 9.03 19.24
C VAL A 1 -4.75 8.17 17.99
N GLY A 2 -5.32 6.96 18.02
CA GLY A 2 -5.23 5.98 16.92
C GLY A 2 -6.17 4.81 17.19
N ILE A 3 -6.36 3.93 16.21
CA ILE A 3 -7.19 2.73 16.36
C ILE A 3 -6.44 1.66 17.16
N ARG A 4 -7.16 0.88 17.98
CA ARG A 4 -6.61 -0.20 18.80
C ARG A 4 -7.33 -1.52 18.50
N PRO A 5 -6.60 -2.62 18.26
CA PRO A 5 -7.17 -3.95 18.07
C PRO A 5 -8.05 -4.38 19.25
N ASN A 6 -9.30 -4.76 18.96
CA ASN A 6 -10.20 -5.34 19.96
C ASN A 6 -9.84 -6.82 20.16
N THR A 7 -9.23 -7.12 21.31
CA THR A 7 -8.61 -8.42 21.62
C THR A 7 -9.19 -9.09 22.87
N GLU A 8 -10.18 -8.47 23.51
CA GLU A 8 -10.71 -8.91 24.81
C GLU A 8 -11.21 -10.37 24.79
N LEU A 9 -11.90 -10.78 23.72
CA LEU A 9 -12.36 -12.16 23.57
C LEU A 9 -11.20 -13.15 23.43
N ALA A 10 -10.18 -12.79 22.65
CA ALA A 10 -9.02 -13.64 22.42
C ALA A 10 -8.23 -13.86 23.71
N GLU A 11 -8.06 -12.81 24.51
CA GLU A 11 -7.43 -12.88 25.84
C GLU A 11 -8.22 -13.79 26.80
N LYS A 12 -9.56 -13.63 26.85
CA LYS A 12 -10.45 -14.51 27.65
C LYS A 12 -10.36 -15.98 27.23
N MET A 13 -10.16 -16.23 25.94
CA MET A 13 -9.95 -17.57 25.38
C MET A 13 -8.50 -18.07 25.52
N ARG A 14 -7.61 -17.30 26.16
CA ARG A 14 -6.18 -17.60 26.36
C ARG A 14 -5.40 -17.76 25.05
N LEU A 15 -5.85 -17.09 23.99
CA LEU A 15 -5.09 -16.99 22.74
C LEU A 15 -3.93 -16.01 22.94
N HIS A 16 -2.82 -16.26 22.23
CA HIS A 16 -1.68 -15.35 22.27
C HIS A 16 -2.04 -14.00 21.62
N VAL A 17 -1.91 -12.93 22.40
CA VAL A 17 -2.14 -11.55 21.99
C VAL A 17 -0.86 -10.74 22.19
N ASN A 18 -0.42 -10.05 21.14
CA ASN A 18 0.68 -9.10 21.17
C ASN A 18 0.43 -8.04 20.10
N ARG A 19 0.06 -6.82 20.53
CA ARG A 19 -0.45 -5.72 19.67
C ARG A 19 -1.74 -6.03 18.88
N GLY A 20 -2.12 -7.30 18.76
CA GLY A 20 -3.34 -7.88 18.18
C GLY A 20 -3.35 -9.39 18.44
N VAL A 21 -4.36 -10.12 17.98
CA VAL A 21 -4.39 -11.60 18.05
C VAL A 21 -3.30 -12.15 17.15
N VAL A 22 -2.34 -12.88 17.70
CA VAL A 22 -1.15 -13.30 16.94
C VAL A 22 -1.49 -14.46 16.02
N VAL A 23 -1.20 -14.26 14.73
CA VAL A 23 -1.51 -15.22 13.67
C VAL A 23 -0.28 -15.63 12.87
N SER A 24 -0.35 -16.84 12.32
CA SER A 24 0.63 -17.38 11.37
C SER A 24 0.38 -16.88 9.93
N ASP A 25 1.21 -17.30 8.97
CA ASP A 25 1.06 -16.97 7.55
C ASP A 25 -0.23 -17.53 6.93
N THR A 26 -0.93 -18.46 7.59
CA THR A 26 -2.25 -18.98 7.18
C THR A 26 -3.41 -18.29 7.91
N LEU A 27 -3.11 -17.28 8.73
CA LEU A 27 -4.05 -16.50 9.56
C LEU A 27 -4.69 -17.30 10.72
N GLN A 28 -4.26 -18.54 10.93
CA GLN A 28 -4.58 -19.30 12.13
C GLN A 28 -3.91 -18.66 13.34
N THR A 29 -4.61 -18.62 14.47
CA THR A 29 -4.01 -18.19 15.73
C THR A 29 -2.89 -19.14 16.12
N VAL A 30 -1.81 -18.61 16.70
CA VAL A 30 -0.62 -19.44 17.02
C VAL A 30 -0.85 -20.38 18.21
N THR A 31 -1.92 -20.15 18.99
CA THR A 31 -2.25 -20.97 20.17
C THR A 31 -3.26 -22.08 19.84
N ASP A 32 -4.21 -21.82 18.94
CA ASP A 32 -5.19 -22.82 18.48
C ASP A 32 -5.40 -22.69 16.97
N ALA A 33 -4.94 -23.69 16.22
CA ALA A 33 -5.00 -23.73 14.77
C ALA A 33 -6.44 -23.81 14.21
N ARG A 34 -7.44 -24.11 15.04
CA ARG A 34 -8.85 -24.16 14.62
C ARG A 34 -9.48 -22.77 14.58
N ILE A 35 -8.85 -21.79 15.24
CA ILE A 35 -9.33 -20.42 15.33
C ILE A 35 -8.48 -19.58 14.39
N TYR A 36 -9.14 -18.71 13.62
CA TYR A 36 -8.50 -17.75 12.74
C TYR A 36 -8.75 -16.33 13.26
N ALA A 37 -7.82 -15.42 12.99
CA ALA A 37 -8.07 -13.99 13.12
C ALA A 37 -7.67 -13.29 11.82
N VAL A 38 -8.55 -12.41 11.37
CA VAL A 38 -8.43 -11.62 10.15
C VAL A 38 -8.93 -10.22 10.49
N GLY A 39 -8.39 -9.18 9.88
CA GLY A 39 -8.82 -7.83 10.21
C GLY A 39 -7.74 -7.00 10.86
N GLU A 40 -8.18 -5.83 11.33
CA GLU A 40 -7.38 -4.94 12.17
C GLU A 40 -7.05 -5.58 13.52
N CYS A 41 -7.81 -6.62 13.93
CA CYS A 41 -7.56 -7.33 15.18
C CYS A 41 -6.39 -8.32 15.08
N ALA A 42 -5.94 -8.69 13.88
CA ALA A 42 -4.90 -9.69 13.67
C ALA A 42 -3.50 -9.05 13.66
N ALA A 43 -2.58 -9.67 14.40
CA ALA A 43 -1.16 -9.33 14.40
C ALA A 43 -0.38 -10.42 13.66
N HIS A 44 0.05 -10.13 12.44
CA HIS A 44 0.86 -11.02 11.62
C HIS A 44 2.33 -10.57 11.68
N ARG A 45 3.23 -11.49 12.07
CA ARG A 45 4.68 -11.21 12.20
C ARG A 45 4.99 -9.94 13.03
N GLY A 46 4.19 -9.70 14.08
CA GLY A 46 4.34 -8.55 14.99
C GLY A 46 3.68 -7.25 14.50
N ILE A 47 3.05 -7.25 13.32
CA ILE A 47 2.40 -6.07 12.73
C ILE A 47 0.88 -6.26 12.75
N ALA A 48 0.16 -5.26 13.28
CA ALA A 48 -1.29 -5.15 13.17
C ALA A 48 -1.62 -4.01 12.19
N TYR A 49 -2.27 -4.33 11.08
CA TYR A 49 -2.58 -3.38 10.01
C TYR A 49 -3.91 -2.68 10.26
N GLY A 50 -3.91 -1.34 10.24
CA GLY A 50 -5.13 -0.51 10.32
C GLY A 50 -5.57 0.03 8.96
N LEU A 51 -5.47 -0.81 7.91
CA LEU A 51 -5.70 -0.39 6.52
C LEU A 51 -6.55 -1.43 5.79
N VAL A 52 -7.43 -0.97 4.90
CA VAL A 52 -8.37 -1.82 4.17
C VAL A 52 -7.68 -2.80 3.21
N ALA A 53 -6.63 -2.38 2.50
CA ALA A 53 -5.92 -3.24 1.54
C ALA A 53 -5.31 -4.52 2.17
N PRO A 54 -4.50 -4.42 3.25
CA PRO A 54 -4.01 -5.60 3.96
C PRO A 54 -5.13 -6.54 4.42
N LEU A 55 -6.26 -5.98 4.85
CA LEU A 55 -7.41 -6.75 5.29
C LEU A 55 -8.05 -7.59 4.18
N PHE A 56 -8.13 -7.07 2.96
CA PHE A 56 -8.57 -7.84 1.81
C PHE A 56 -7.59 -8.95 1.44
N GLU A 57 -6.29 -8.69 1.49
CA GLU A 57 -5.27 -9.71 1.26
C GLU A 57 -5.38 -10.85 2.29
N GLN A 58 -5.54 -10.50 3.56
CA GLN A 58 -5.76 -11.47 4.62
C GLN A 58 -7.05 -12.27 4.36
N GLY A 59 -8.16 -11.61 4.03
CA GLY A 59 -9.43 -12.26 3.70
C GLY A 59 -9.30 -13.27 2.55
N LYS A 60 -8.55 -12.92 1.49
CA LYS A 60 -8.27 -13.84 0.37
C LYS A 60 -7.53 -15.10 0.84
N VAL A 61 -6.51 -14.94 1.69
CA VAL A 61 -5.77 -16.09 2.24
C VAL A 61 -6.68 -16.97 3.09
N LEU A 62 -7.42 -16.37 4.05
CA LEU A 62 -8.35 -17.11 4.91
C LEU A 62 -9.37 -17.90 4.08
N ALA A 63 -9.93 -17.31 3.02
CA ALA A 63 -10.89 -17.96 2.14
C ALA A 63 -10.31 -19.23 1.49
N THR A 64 -9.04 -19.23 1.08
CA THR A 64 -8.41 -20.44 0.52
C THR A 64 -8.26 -21.57 1.54
N HIS A 65 -8.06 -21.24 2.82
CA HIS A 65 -7.95 -22.24 3.89
C HIS A 65 -9.31 -22.80 4.28
N LEU A 66 -10.32 -21.94 4.42
CA LEU A 66 -11.70 -22.35 4.73
C LEU A 66 -12.35 -23.14 3.59
N ALA A 67 -11.97 -22.88 2.34
CA ALA A 67 -12.39 -23.65 1.17
C ALA A 67 -11.56 -24.93 0.94
N GLU A 68 -10.72 -25.31 1.89
CA GLU A 68 -9.88 -26.53 1.86
C GLU A 68 -8.87 -26.61 0.69
N PHE A 69 -8.62 -25.49 -0.01
CA PHE A 69 -7.54 -25.43 -1.00
C PHE A 69 -6.16 -25.35 -0.33
N GLY A 70 -6.05 -24.62 0.79
CA GLY A 70 -4.82 -24.55 1.60
C GLY A 70 -3.60 -23.90 0.91
N ILE A 71 -3.81 -23.25 -0.25
CA ILE A 71 -2.73 -22.73 -1.11
C ILE A 71 -2.25 -21.32 -0.73
N GLY A 72 -3.07 -20.54 -0.02
CA GLY A 72 -2.77 -19.14 0.29
C GLY A 72 -1.83 -18.99 1.48
N ARG A 73 -0.88 -18.06 1.38
CA ARG A 73 -0.08 -17.57 2.51
C ARG A 73 -0.02 -16.06 2.50
N TYR A 74 -0.27 -15.45 3.65
CA TYR A 74 -0.11 -14.03 3.88
C TYR A 74 1.33 -13.76 4.31
N THR A 75 2.07 -13.00 3.50
CA THR A 75 3.50 -12.71 3.72
C THR A 75 3.75 -11.32 4.31
N GLY A 76 2.67 -10.58 4.60
CA GLY A 76 2.69 -9.17 5.01
C GLY A 76 2.48 -8.23 3.81
N SER A 77 1.78 -7.13 4.05
CA SER A 77 1.49 -6.12 3.03
C SER A 77 2.49 -4.97 3.08
N GLN A 78 2.85 -4.44 1.91
CA GLN A 78 3.48 -3.12 1.81
C GLN A 78 2.39 -2.05 1.89
N THR A 79 2.53 -1.09 2.80
CA THR A 79 1.48 -0.11 3.08
C THR A 79 1.68 1.17 2.27
N SER A 80 0.63 1.62 1.58
CA SER A 80 0.46 3.02 1.18
C SER A 80 -0.73 3.58 1.94
N THR A 81 -0.59 4.79 2.48
CA THR A 81 -1.70 5.48 3.14
C THR A 81 -2.11 6.67 2.28
N LYS A 82 -3.38 6.66 1.83
CA LYS A 82 -4.01 7.81 1.20
C LYS A 82 -5.12 8.29 2.12
N LEU A 83 -4.91 9.43 2.77
CA LEU A 83 -5.87 9.99 3.71
C LEU A 83 -6.74 11.00 2.95
N LYS A 84 -8.05 10.70 2.85
CA LYS A 84 -9.04 11.65 2.35
C LYS A 84 -9.65 12.39 3.54
N VAL A 85 -8.99 13.43 4.03
CA VAL A 85 -9.60 14.39 4.97
C VAL A 85 -10.21 15.52 4.15
N THR A 86 -11.34 16.06 4.60
CA THR A 86 -11.97 17.20 3.94
C THR A 86 -10.98 18.37 3.85
N GLY A 87 -10.65 18.78 2.63
CA GLY A 87 -9.86 19.97 2.33
C GLY A 87 -8.39 19.72 1.97
N ILE A 88 -7.84 18.51 2.17
CA ILE A 88 -6.44 18.21 1.86
C ILE A 88 -6.31 16.73 1.44
N ASP A 89 -5.79 16.49 0.24
CA ASP A 89 -5.35 15.15 -0.18
C ASP A 89 -3.93 14.89 0.32
N LEU A 90 -3.73 13.79 1.06
CA LEU A 90 -2.43 13.32 1.51
C LEU A 90 -2.18 11.90 0.99
N PHE A 91 -0.98 11.67 0.48
CA PHE A 91 -0.49 10.35 0.08
C PHE A 91 0.90 10.10 0.68
N SER A 92 1.13 8.93 1.26
CA SER A 92 2.46 8.48 1.62
C SER A 92 2.66 7.00 1.35
N ALA A 93 3.88 6.62 0.98
CA ALA A 93 4.28 5.24 0.75
C ALA A 93 5.76 5.01 1.10
N GLY A 94 6.06 3.82 1.60
CA GLY A 94 7.43 3.38 1.91
C GLY A 94 8.12 4.16 3.02
N ASP A 95 9.46 4.18 2.96
CA ASP A 95 10.32 4.96 3.86
C ASP A 95 10.48 6.40 3.34
N PHE A 96 9.45 7.20 3.58
CA PHE A 96 9.42 8.62 3.18
C PHE A 96 10.16 9.54 4.16
N MET A 97 10.61 9.03 5.31
CA MET A 97 11.38 9.80 6.28
C MET A 97 12.80 10.04 5.77
N GLY A 98 13.39 9.01 5.13
CA GLY A 98 14.78 9.04 4.68
C GLY A 98 15.76 8.72 5.80
N GLY A 99 17.04 8.94 5.54
CA GLY A 99 18.14 8.69 6.48
C GLY A 99 19.50 8.60 5.80
N ASP A 100 20.49 8.06 6.51
CA ASP A 100 21.86 7.92 6.00
C ASP A 100 21.90 7.06 4.71
N GLY A 101 22.57 7.59 3.70
CA GLY A 101 22.69 6.95 2.38
C GLY A 101 21.44 7.07 1.50
N THR A 102 20.50 7.96 1.84
CA THR A 102 19.36 8.29 0.98
C THR A 102 19.49 9.69 0.39
N GLU A 103 18.87 9.89 -0.76
CA GLU A 103 18.76 11.17 -1.46
C GLU A 103 17.32 11.63 -1.46
N GLU A 104 17.10 12.94 -1.28
CA GLU A 104 15.76 13.52 -1.24
C GLU A 104 15.56 14.49 -2.40
N ILE A 105 14.42 14.36 -3.09
CA ILE A 105 13.93 15.37 -4.02
C ILE A 105 12.68 15.98 -3.41
N VAL A 106 12.68 17.30 -3.22
CA VAL A 106 11.60 18.03 -2.55
C VAL A 106 11.08 19.15 -3.45
N MET A 107 9.76 19.23 -3.58
CA MET A 107 9.02 20.34 -4.14
C MET A 107 8.07 20.87 -3.08
N SER A 108 8.13 22.17 -2.80
CA SER A 108 7.27 22.82 -1.80
C SER A 108 6.76 24.15 -2.34
N ASP A 109 5.44 24.26 -2.43
CA ASP A 109 4.71 25.50 -2.62
C ASP A 109 3.67 25.63 -1.49
N PRO A 110 4.06 26.22 -0.34
CA PRO A 110 3.16 26.39 0.79
C PRO A 110 1.92 27.25 0.49
N PHE A 111 2.03 28.22 -0.43
CA PHE A 111 0.92 29.08 -0.81
C PHE A 111 -0.06 28.36 -1.74
N GLY A 112 0.44 27.57 -2.68
CA GLY A 112 -0.35 26.67 -3.52
C GLY A 112 -0.86 25.43 -2.78
N GLY A 113 -0.42 25.20 -1.54
CA GLY A 113 -0.80 24.05 -0.74
C GLY A 113 -0.24 22.73 -1.28
N VAL A 114 0.89 22.77 -2.00
CA VAL A 114 1.52 21.58 -2.62
C VAL A 114 2.83 21.27 -1.92
N TYR A 115 3.00 20.01 -1.53
CA TYR A 115 4.29 19.48 -1.09
C TYR A 115 4.49 18.07 -1.64
N LYS A 116 5.64 17.81 -2.25
CA LYS A 116 6.04 16.49 -2.75
C LYS A 116 7.46 16.20 -2.28
N LYS A 117 7.65 15.08 -1.59
CA LYS A 117 8.95 14.55 -1.18
C LYS A 117 9.10 13.14 -1.73
N LEU A 118 10.21 12.89 -2.42
CA LEU A 118 10.61 11.58 -2.92
C LEU A 118 11.94 11.21 -2.27
N VAL A 119 12.04 9.99 -1.75
CA VAL A 119 13.24 9.45 -1.11
C VAL A 119 13.79 8.33 -2.00
N ILE A 120 15.06 8.46 -2.36
CA ILE A 120 15.77 7.55 -3.26
C ILE A 120 16.93 6.91 -2.51
N LYS A 121 17.14 5.62 -2.72
CA LYS A 121 18.30 4.87 -2.21
C LYS A 121 18.74 3.86 -3.26
N ASP A 122 20.04 3.76 -3.51
CA ASP A 122 20.62 2.82 -4.49
C ASP A 122 19.93 2.90 -5.87
N ASP A 123 19.67 4.14 -6.33
CA ASP A 123 18.98 4.43 -7.59
C ASP A 123 17.52 3.92 -7.67
N LYS A 124 16.87 3.69 -6.54
CA LYS A 124 15.48 3.24 -6.45
C LYS A 124 14.66 4.15 -5.56
N LEU A 125 13.39 4.35 -5.92
CA LEU A 125 12.45 5.06 -5.06
C LEU A 125 12.09 4.17 -3.86
N VAL A 126 12.41 4.64 -2.65
CA VAL A 126 12.14 3.92 -1.39
C VAL A 126 11.05 4.58 -0.54
N GLY A 127 10.67 5.82 -0.87
CA GLY A 127 9.58 6.52 -0.21
C GLY A 127 9.03 7.68 -1.00
N ALA A 128 7.75 7.99 -0.78
CA ALA A 128 7.08 9.15 -1.35
C ALA A 128 6.09 9.73 -0.33
N CYS A 129 6.02 11.06 -0.26
CA CYS A 129 5.04 11.82 0.52
C CYS A 129 4.52 12.99 -0.31
N LEU A 130 3.22 13.06 -0.54
CA LEU A 130 2.54 14.07 -1.34
C LEU A 130 1.41 14.70 -0.53
N TYR A 131 1.27 16.01 -0.64
CA TYR A 131 0.28 16.83 0.03
C TYR A 131 -0.31 17.83 -0.98
N GLY A 132 -1.64 17.97 -0.98
CA GLY A 132 -2.38 18.79 -1.93
C GLY A 132 -2.53 18.09 -3.28
N ASP A 133 -1.47 18.06 -4.09
CA ASP A 133 -1.46 17.32 -5.35
C ASP A 133 -0.97 15.88 -5.17
N THR A 134 -1.92 14.95 -5.11
CA THR A 134 -1.67 13.50 -4.91
C THR A 134 -1.97 12.65 -6.15
N VAL A 135 -2.11 13.27 -7.32
CA VAL A 135 -2.53 12.59 -8.56
C VAL A 135 -1.57 11.47 -8.93
N ASP A 136 -0.26 11.69 -8.78
CA ASP A 136 0.78 10.72 -9.16
C ASP A 136 1.09 9.66 -8.07
N GLY A 137 0.36 9.67 -6.95
CA GLY A 137 0.65 8.78 -5.81
C GLY A 137 0.68 7.29 -6.18
N SER A 138 -0.29 6.84 -6.99
CA SER A 138 -0.34 5.43 -7.46
C SER A 138 0.87 5.05 -8.32
N TRP A 139 1.37 5.99 -9.13
CA TRP A 139 2.53 5.77 -9.96
C TRP A 139 3.82 5.65 -9.13
N TYR A 140 4.02 6.53 -8.16
CA TYR A 140 5.14 6.40 -7.22
C TYR A 140 5.07 5.09 -6.41
N PHE A 141 3.87 4.67 -5.99
CA PHE A 141 3.70 3.38 -5.32
C PHE A 141 4.10 2.21 -6.21
N LYS A 142 3.73 2.25 -7.50
CA LYS A 142 4.13 1.24 -8.48
C LYS A 142 5.66 1.16 -8.62
N LEU A 143 6.33 2.30 -8.78
CA LEU A 143 7.80 2.36 -8.86
C LEU A 143 8.49 1.78 -7.62
N LEU A 144 7.95 2.08 -6.45
CA LEU A 144 8.45 1.57 -5.16
C LEU A 144 8.28 0.06 -5.05
N ARG A 145 7.09 -0.46 -5.41
CA ARG A 145 6.79 -1.90 -5.37
C ARG A 145 7.63 -2.70 -6.36
N GLU A 146 7.86 -2.15 -7.55
CA GLU A 146 8.68 -2.77 -8.60
C GLU A 146 10.19 -2.66 -8.34
N GLY A 147 10.61 -1.73 -7.47
CA GLY A 147 12.03 -1.47 -7.23
C GLY A 147 12.77 -1.04 -8.49
N ARG A 148 12.08 -0.32 -9.40
CA ARG A 148 12.63 0.14 -10.68
C ARG A 148 13.78 1.11 -10.43
N LYS A 149 14.84 0.98 -11.22
CA LYS A 149 15.90 2.00 -11.28
C LYS A 149 15.33 3.31 -11.83
N VAL A 150 15.66 4.44 -11.21
CA VAL A 150 15.08 5.75 -11.56
C VAL A 150 16.04 6.69 -12.27
N HIS A 151 17.29 6.28 -12.51
CA HIS A 151 18.32 7.11 -13.15
C HIS A 151 17.87 7.74 -14.48
N ASP A 152 17.20 6.96 -15.32
CA ASP A 152 16.75 7.37 -16.66
C ASP A 152 15.60 8.38 -16.64
N ILE A 153 14.89 8.47 -15.52
CA ILE A 153 13.69 9.31 -15.35
C ILE A 153 13.88 10.37 -14.27
N ARG A 154 15.07 10.47 -13.69
CA ARG A 154 15.33 11.24 -12.48
C ARG A 154 14.93 12.72 -12.60
N ASP A 155 15.25 13.35 -13.73
CA ASP A 155 14.96 14.78 -13.96
C ASP A 155 13.47 15.08 -14.10
N LYS A 156 12.68 14.07 -14.45
CA LYS A 156 11.23 14.16 -14.65
C LYS A 156 10.43 13.57 -13.48
N LEU A 157 11.11 12.80 -12.63
CA LEU A 157 10.50 11.99 -11.57
C LEU A 157 9.58 12.80 -10.68
N MET A 158 9.98 14.03 -10.30
CA MET A 158 9.18 14.91 -9.42
C MET A 158 7.84 15.35 -10.04
N PHE A 159 7.76 15.40 -11.36
CA PHE A 159 6.60 15.90 -12.08
C PHE A 159 5.62 14.80 -12.53
N GLY A 160 5.84 13.57 -12.06
CA GLY A 160 4.92 12.45 -12.30
C GLY A 160 4.99 11.84 -13.69
N GLU A 161 4.17 10.81 -13.89
CA GLU A 161 4.13 10.00 -15.12
C GLU A 161 3.81 10.84 -16.37
N SER A 162 2.95 11.85 -16.20
CA SER A 162 2.47 12.75 -17.26
C SER A 162 3.59 13.49 -18.00
N ASN A 163 4.76 13.66 -17.37
CA ASN A 163 5.89 14.40 -17.92
C ASN A 163 6.99 13.48 -18.51
N MET A 164 6.76 12.17 -18.53
CA MET A 164 7.73 11.16 -18.99
C MET A 164 7.77 11.00 -20.52
N GLY A 165 6.71 11.39 -21.24
CA GLY A 165 6.63 11.34 -22.70
C GLY A 165 5.35 11.98 -23.25
N ASP A 166 5.48 12.60 -24.44
CA ASP A 166 4.51 13.39 -25.23
C ASP A 166 3.19 13.76 -24.53
N ALA A 167 3.09 15.02 -24.11
CA ALA A 167 1.86 15.68 -23.74
C ALA A 167 0.96 15.86 -24.99
N GLY A 168 0.53 14.75 -25.56
CA GLY A 168 -0.49 14.71 -26.58
C GLY A 168 -1.84 15.01 -25.94
N HIS A 169 -2.37 16.21 -26.19
CA HIS A 169 -3.79 16.53 -26.13
C HIS A 169 -4.59 15.64 -27.11
N ALA A 170 -4.62 14.34 -26.87
CA ALA A 170 -5.19 13.36 -27.79
C ALA A 170 -6.12 12.40 -27.08
N GLY A 171 -6.95 12.88 -26.14
CA GLY A 171 -8.12 12.14 -25.65
C GLY A 171 -7.86 10.69 -25.24
N GLN A 172 -6.61 10.34 -24.90
CA GLN A 172 -6.25 8.98 -24.60
C GLN A 172 -6.80 8.69 -23.22
N ASN A 173 -7.82 7.85 -23.20
CA ASN A 173 -8.38 7.35 -21.96
C ASN A 173 -7.23 6.68 -21.20
N LYS A 174 -6.79 7.25 -20.07
CA LYS A 174 -5.69 6.69 -19.27
C LYS A 174 -5.95 5.22 -18.93
N ALA A 175 -7.22 4.84 -18.76
CA ALA A 175 -7.62 3.44 -18.58
C ALA A 175 -7.36 2.56 -19.82
N ALA A 176 -7.42 3.11 -21.03
CA ALA A 176 -7.10 2.37 -22.26
C ALA A 176 -5.60 2.04 -22.36
N ALA A 177 -4.71 2.93 -21.89
CA ALA A 177 -3.26 2.73 -21.91
C ALA A 177 -2.72 1.80 -20.80
N MET A 178 -3.48 1.60 -19.72
CA MET A 178 -3.10 0.67 -18.64
C MET A 178 -2.94 -0.78 -19.15
N ALA A 179 -1.95 -1.50 -18.64
CA ALA A 179 -1.83 -2.95 -18.82
C ALA A 179 -2.90 -3.68 -17.98
N ASP A 180 -3.25 -4.93 -18.35
CA ASP A 180 -4.22 -5.74 -17.60
C ASP A 180 -3.80 -6.00 -16.15
N SER A 181 -2.49 -5.96 -15.87
CA SER A 181 -1.90 -6.09 -14.54
C SER A 181 -1.93 -4.80 -13.73
N ASP A 182 -2.21 -3.65 -14.34
CA ASP A 182 -2.18 -2.36 -13.64
C ASP A 182 -3.34 -2.25 -12.66
N GLU A 183 -3.01 -1.79 -11.45
CA GLU A 183 -3.93 -1.64 -10.33
C GLU A 183 -4.80 -0.40 -10.50
N VAL A 184 -6.12 -0.59 -10.58
CA VAL A 184 -7.12 0.49 -10.70
C VAL A 184 -7.61 0.90 -9.31
N CYS A 185 -7.81 -0.07 -8.42
CA CYS A 185 -8.19 0.19 -7.02
C CYS A 185 -7.22 -0.52 -6.09
N GLY A 186 -6.33 0.24 -5.44
CA GLY A 186 -5.37 -0.33 -4.51
C GLY A 186 -5.96 -0.86 -3.21
N CYS A 187 -7.06 -0.27 -2.74
CA CYS A 187 -7.75 -0.81 -1.56
C CYS A 187 -8.32 -2.21 -1.81
N ASN A 188 -8.94 -2.44 -2.97
CA ASN A 188 -9.55 -3.74 -3.30
C ASN A 188 -8.59 -4.69 -4.05
N GLY A 189 -7.39 -4.21 -4.41
CA GLY A 189 -6.45 -4.92 -5.27
C GLY A 189 -7.04 -5.29 -6.62
N VAL A 190 -7.87 -4.41 -7.20
CA VAL A 190 -8.54 -4.65 -8.49
C VAL A 190 -7.67 -4.11 -9.60
N THR A 191 -7.32 -4.96 -10.56
CA THR A 191 -6.58 -4.56 -11.76
C THR A 191 -7.52 -4.26 -12.93
N LYS A 192 -7.02 -3.59 -13.96
CA LYS A 192 -7.76 -3.37 -15.21
C LYS A 192 -8.27 -4.69 -15.80
N GLY A 193 -7.43 -5.72 -15.83
CA GLY A 193 -7.79 -7.03 -16.35
C GLY A 193 -8.96 -7.68 -15.60
N THR A 194 -9.08 -7.45 -14.29
CA THR A 194 -10.24 -7.92 -13.50
C THR A 194 -11.52 -7.22 -13.94
N ILE A 195 -11.47 -5.92 -14.20
CA ILE A 195 -12.65 -5.13 -14.62
C ILE A 195 -13.08 -5.52 -16.04
N CYS A 196 -12.15 -5.66 -16.97
CA CYS A 196 -12.46 -5.98 -18.37
C CYS A 196 -12.95 -7.43 -18.59
N LYS A 197 -12.76 -8.32 -17.61
CA LYS A 197 -13.18 -9.73 -17.64
C LYS A 197 -14.45 -10.01 -16.81
N ALA A 198 -14.95 -9.02 -16.07
CA ALA A 198 -16.18 -9.11 -15.29
C ALA A 198 -17.41 -8.94 -16.19
#